data_AF-A0A7V8Z373-F1
#
_entry.id   AF-A0A7V8Z373-F1
#
_cell.length_a   1.000
_cell.length_b   1.000
_cell.length_c   1.000
_cell.angle_alpha   90.00
_cell.angle_beta   90.00
_cell.angle_gamma   90.00
#
_symmetry.space_group_name_H-M   'P 1'
#
loop_
_entity.id
_entity.type
_entity.pdbx_description
1 polymer ?
#
loop_
_entity_poly.entity_id
_entity_poly.type
_entity_poly.pdbx_seq_one_letter_code
_entity_poly.pdbx_strand_id
1 'polypeptide(L)'
;MRRISLARTWPSLRSLGPLLVVTMVLGGCGAPPAELQAGTDTVRTPAPEASTSTSSTGHPVDHDVPTLQASCGRVLLDGGLAPVLPDTPLDAEAMAALASAASVDPVEAVFFDQYAWSVAMASPDQVTLFGRGLHDPDSDAPSYGTASFTKDGAGWRPDGWGGCRIEVSAPGFGNAHWVLDPETSPDPTTTELAVLIVEQNCASGQPPIGRDIVPVVTTDAGKVVITVLVEPVQGGADCPSNPWHPITIELPEPLGDRTLFDGGVVPHVARPWPPTASSLDSFGRDP
;
A
#
# COMPACT_ATOMS: atom_id res chain seq x y z
N MET A 1 -22.32 -36.03 -28.78
CA MET A 1 -22.44 -35.45 -30.14
C MET A 1 -23.56 -34.42 -30.15
N ARG A 2 -23.23 -33.19 -30.56
CA ARG A 2 -24.05 -32.03 -30.99
C ARG A 2 -23.58 -30.75 -30.28
N ARG A 3 -22.61 -30.08 -30.90
CA ARG A 3 -22.24 -28.70 -30.60
C ARG A 3 -23.17 -27.79 -31.41
N ILE A 4 -23.88 -26.89 -30.74
CA ILE A 4 -24.65 -25.82 -31.37
C ILE A 4 -23.72 -24.62 -31.47
N SER A 5 -23.42 -24.21 -32.69
CA SER A 5 -22.60 -23.05 -33.02
C SER A 5 -23.53 -21.89 -33.33
N LEU A 6 -23.42 -20.80 -32.57
CA LEU A 6 -24.14 -19.54 -32.83
C LEU A 6 -23.11 -18.49 -33.25
N ALA A 7 -23.07 -18.20 -34.54
CA ALA A 7 -22.34 -17.08 -35.11
C ALA A 7 -23.05 -15.77 -34.75
N ARG A 8 -22.34 -14.85 -34.08
CA ARG A 8 -22.77 -13.45 -33.94
C ARG A 8 -22.15 -12.62 -35.06
N THR A 9 -22.99 -12.11 -35.94
CA THR A 9 -22.68 -11.05 -36.89
C THR A 9 -22.71 -9.70 -36.17
N TRP A 10 -21.65 -8.91 -36.30
CA TRP A 10 -21.57 -7.52 -35.84
C TRP A 10 -21.87 -6.58 -37.00
N PRO A 11 -22.81 -5.63 -36.87
CA PRO A 11 -22.90 -4.53 -37.82
C PRO A 11 -21.87 -3.45 -37.47
N SER A 12 -21.17 -3.01 -38.51
CA SER A 12 -20.29 -1.85 -38.51
C SER A 12 -21.13 -0.57 -38.48
N LEU A 13 -20.98 0.25 -37.44
CA LEU A 13 -21.43 1.64 -37.47
C LEU A 13 -20.25 2.59 -37.45
N ARG A 14 -20.01 3.18 -38.62
CA ARG A 14 -19.35 4.47 -38.78
C ARG A 14 -20.33 5.54 -38.30
N SER A 15 -19.91 6.41 -37.39
CA SER A 15 -20.44 7.78 -37.35
C SER A 15 -19.39 8.74 -36.84
N LEU A 16 -19.07 9.69 -37.71
CA LEU A 16 -18.32 10.91 -37.46
C LEU A 16 -19.13 11.86 -36.56
N GLY A 17 -18.46 12.59 -35.67
CA GLY A 17 -19.03 13.68 -34.87
C GLY A 17 -17.92 14.45 -34.15
N PRO A 18 -18.12 15.74 -33.81
CA PRO A 18 -17.31 16.82 -34.38
C PRO A 18 -16.12 17.28 -33.53
N LEU A 19 -15.18 17.92 -34.24
CA LEU A 19 -14.05 18.69 -33.71
C LEU A 19 -14.56 19.81 -32.78
N LEU A 20 -14.21 19.74 -31.49
CA LEU A 20 -14.38 20.83 -30.55
C LEU A 20 -13.15 21.74 -30.62
N VAL A 21 -13.29 22.93 -31.20
CA VAL A 21 -12.25 23.96 -31.19
C VAL A 21 -12.37 24.75 -29.89
N VAL A 22 -11.44 24.50 -28.95
CA VAL A 22 -11.30 25.29 -27.72
C VAL A 22 -10.46 26.53 -28.04
N THR A 23 -11.07 27.70 -27.89
CA THR A 23 -10.39 28.99 -28.03
C THR A 23 -9.83 29.38 -26.66
N MET A 24 -8.50 29.28 -26.47
CA MET A 24 -7.83 29.78 -25.27
C MET A 24 -7.74 31.31 -25.32
N VAL A 25 -8.35 31.97 -24.33
CA VAL A 25 -8.14 33.40 -24.05
C VAL A 25 -6.97 33.53 -23.08
N LEU A 26 -5.84 34.03 -23.57
CA LEU A 26 -4.67 34.40 -22.76
C LEU A 26 -4.91 35.77 -22.12
N GLY A 27 -5.30 35.78 -20.85
CA GLY A 27 -5.30 36.98 -20.01
C GLY A 27 -3.91 37.23 -19.44
N GLY A 28 -3.20 38.21 -19.99
CA GLY A 28 -1.94 38.72 -19.44
C GLY A 28 -2.19 39.76 -18.36
N CYS A 29 -1.79 39.47 -17.12
CA CYS A 29 -1.57 40.48 -16.08
C CYS A 29 -0.06 40.59 -15.87
N GLY A 30 0.53 41.68 -16.38
CA GLY A 30 1.91 42.05 -16.09
C GLY A 30 2.03 42.61 -14.67
N ALA A 31 2.94 42.05 -13.90
CA ALA A 31 3.48 42.66 -12.68
C ALA A 31 4.89 43.20 -12.99
N PRO A 32 5.24 44.42 -12.52
CA PRO A 32 6.58 44.97 -12.69
C PRO A 32 7.61 44.26 -11.80
N PRO A 33 8.89 44.23 -12.20
CA PRO A 33 9.97 43.66 -11.39
C PRO A 33 10.25 44.54 -10.17
N ALA A 34 10.25 43.93 -8.99
CA ALA A 34 10.75 44.55 -7.77
C ALA A 34 12.28 44.63 -7.82
N GLU A 35 12.77 45.83 -7.58
CA GLU A 35 14.16 46.25 -7.61
C GLU A 35 14.97 45.61 -6.47
N LEU A 36 16.09 44.98 -6.81
CA LEU A 36 17.07 44.39 -5.87
C LEU A 36 17.67 45.48 -4.98
N GLN A 37 17.55 45.33 -3.65
CA GLN A 37 18.46 45.95 -2.70
C GLN A 37 19.50 44.93 -2.24
N ALA A 38 20.75 45.13 -2.67
CA ALA A 38 21.91 44.40 -2.20
C ALA A 38 22.31 44.91 -0.80
N GLY A 39 21.88 44.20 0.24
CA GLY A 39 22.42 44.34 1.58
C GLY A 39 23.56 43.36 1.79
N THR A 40 24.79 43.86 1.86
CA THR A 40 25.97 43.09 2.27
C THR A 40 25.99 42.93 3.78
N ASP A 41 25.29 41.94 4.30
CA ASP A 41 25.47 41.47 5.69
C ASP A 41 26.43 40.29 5.72
N THR A 42 27.58 40.53 6.36
CA THR A 42 28.63 39.54 6.53
C THR A 42 28.25 38.65 7.72
N VAL A 43 27.42 37.64 7.47
CA VAL A 43 27.06 36.64 8.48
C VAL A 43 28.22 35.66 8.66
N ARG A 44 28.73 35.62 9.88
CA ARG A 44 29.80 34.76 10.35
C ARG A 44 29.25 33.32 10.50
N THR A 45 29.64 32.43 9.59
CA THR A 45 29.31 30.99 9.66
C THR A 45 29.91 30.34 10.90
N PRO A 46 29.10 29.78 11.83
CA PRO A 46 29.60 28.85 12.84
C PRO A 46 29.95 27.52 12.18
N ALA A 47 31.01 26.87 12.65
CA ALA A 47 31.44 25.55 12.20
C ALA A 47 30.32 24.51 12.30
N PRO A 48 30.25 23.52 11.40
CA PRO A 48 29.29 22.44 11.51
C PRO A 48 29.67 21.57 12.71
N GLU A 49 28.88 21.64 13.79
CA GLU A 49 28.89 20.63 14.83
C GLU A 49 28.38 19.33 14.19
N ALA A 50 29.26 18.33 14.15
CA ALA A 50 28.94 17.00 13.72
C ALA A 50 27.72 16.49 14.51
N SER A 51 26.59 16.38 13.83
CA SER A 51 25.42 15.71 14.37
C SER A 51 25.75 14.23 14.43
N THR A 52 26.13 13.77 15.61
CA THR A 52 26.24 12.36 15.93
C THR A 52 24.84 11.78 15.84
N SER A 53 24.53 11.12 14.72
CA SER A 53 23.32 10.32 14.56
C SER A 53 23.38 9.20 15.59
N THR A 54 22.66 9.38 16.70
CA THR A 54 22.48 8.33 17.70
C THR A 54 21.57 7.28 17.10
N SER A 55 22.15 6.22 16.52
CA SER A 55 21.41 5.01 16.17
C SER A 55 20.76 4.49 17.45
N SER A 56 19.44 4.53 17.49
CA SER A 56 18.66 3.94 18.56
C SER A 56 18.77 2.42 18.45
N THR A 57 19.73 1.83 19.17
CA THR A 57 19.71 0.39 19.47
C THR A 57 18.42 0.10 20.22
N GLY A 58 17.46 -0.54 19.54
CA GLY A 58 16.25 -1.04 20.16
C GLY A 58 16.62 -1.97 21.31
N HIS A 59 16.26 -1.60 22.53
CA HIS A 59 16.37 -2.51 23.67
C HIS A 59 15.39 -3.66 23.42
N PRO A 60 15.77 -4.94 23.63
CA PRO A 60 14.84 -6.06 23.54
C PRO A 60 13.93 -5.97 24.76
N VAL A 61 12.87 -5.19 24.63
CA VAL A 61 11.76 -5.27 25.57
C VAL A 61 11.09 -6.61 25.30
N ASP A 62 10.85 -7.36 26.37
CA ASP A 62 10.04 -8.58 26.41
C ASP A 62 8.58 -8.21 26.13
N HIS A 63 8.33 -7.69 24.93
CA HIS A 63 7.01 -7.45 24.39
C HIS A 63 6.55 -8.74 23.76
N ASP A 64 5.41 -9.25 24.24
CA ASP A 64 4.64 -10.26 23.51
C ASP A 64 4.59 -9.85 22.04
N VAL A 65 5.12 -10.71 21.16
CA VAL A 65 5.14 -10.45 19.72
C VAL A 65 3.71 -10.08 19.31
N PRO A 66 3.48 -8.90 18.72
CA PRO A 66 2.14 -8.44 18.45
C PRO A 66 1.45 -9.41 17.48
N THR A 67 0.17 -9.71 17.75
CA THR A 67 -0.60 -10.60 16.89
C THR A 67 -0.84 -9.93 15.55
N LEU A 68 -0.19 -10.45 14.51
CA LEU A 68 -0.29 -9.93 13.16
C LEU A 68 -1.70 -10.10 12.59
N GLN A 69 -2.18 -9.07 11.90
CA GLN A 69 -3.45 -9.02 11.20
C GLN A 69 -3.19 -8.62 9.76
N ALA A 70 -3.89 -9.26 8.82
CA ALA A 70 -3.87 -8.85 7.44
C ALA A 70 -5.16 -8.12 7.09
N SER A 71 -5.08 -7.13 6.21
CA SER A 71 -6.25 -6.41 5.74
C SER A 71 -6.13 -6.01 4.28
N CYS A 72 -7.26 -5.90 3.60
CA CYS A 72 -7.36 -5.31 2.26
C CYS A 72 -8.47 -4.27 2.33
N GLY A 73 -8.11 -2.98 2.36
CA GLY A 73 -9.09 -1.92 2.62
C GLY A 73 -9.83 -2.12 3.94
N ARG A 74 -11.15 -2.35 3.89
CA ARG A 74 -12.00 -2.58 5.08
C ARG A 74 -12.16 -4.05 5.47
N VAL A 75 -11.58 -4.97 4.69
CA VAL A 75 -11.68 -6.41 4.94
C VAL A 75 -10.52 -6.83 5.84
N LEU A 76 -10.84 -7.35 7.02
CA LEU A 76 -9.88 -8.06 7.87
C LEU A 76 -9.79 -9.51 7.42
N LEU A 77 -8.55 -10.03 7.37
CA LEU A 77 -8.24 -11.37 6.90
C LEU A 77 -7.57 -12.14 8.05
N ASP A 78 -8.08 -13.35 8.31
CA ASP A 78 -7.50 -14.25 9.30
C ASP A 78 -6.17 -14.82 8.80
N GLY A 79 -5.22 -15.13 9.70
CA GLY A 79 -3.97 -15.84 9.35
C GLY A 79 -2.70 -14.98 9.23
N GLY A 80 -2.78 -13.66 9.49
CA GLY A 80 -1.60 -12.78 9.60
C GLY A 80 -0.76 -12.78 8.32
N LEU A 81 0.48 -13.26 8.39
CA LEU A 81 1.41 -13.33 7.23
C LEU A 81 0.93 -14.24 6.09
N ALA A 82 0.06 -15.21 6.38
CA ALA A 82 -0.50 -16.12 5.39
C ALA A 82 -2.04 -16.04 5.42
N PRO A 83 -2.62 -14.93 4.95
CA PRO A 83 -4.03 -14.65 5.14
C PRO A 83 -4.93 -15.63 4.37
N VAL A 84 -6.00 -16.07 5.04
CA VAL A 84 -7.09 -16.82 4.42
C VAL A 84 -8.01 -15.84 3.70
N LEU A 85 -8.10 -15.97 2.38
CA LEU A 85 -8.91 -15.08 1.55
C LEU A 85 -10.39 -15.48 1.60
N PRO A 86 -11.33 -14.52 1.70
CA PRO A 86 -12.75 -14.81 1.58
C PRO A 86 -13.08 -15.52 0.27
N ASP A 87 -13.83 -16.61 0.38
CA ASP A 87 -14.29 -17.42 -0.76
C ASP A 87 -15.81 -17.65 -0.73
N THR A 88 -16.51 -17.02 0.23
CA THR A 88 -17.97 -17.13 0.37
C THR A 88 -18.65 -16.56 -0.89
N PRO A 89 -19.46 -17.36 -1.62
CA PRO A 89 -20.15 -16.89 -2.81
C PRO A 89 -21.11 -15.73 -2.53
N LEU A 90 -21.37 -14.90 -3.56
CA LEU A 90 -22.39 -13.86 -3.46
C LEU A 90 -23.78 -14.47 -3.29
N ASP A 91 -24.48 -14.07 -2.24
CA ASP A 91 -25.90 -14.34 -2.08
C ASP A 91 -26.77 -13.32 -2.83
N ALA A 92 -28.10 -13.44 -2.69
CA ALA A 92 -29.03 -12.56 -3.38
C ALA A 92 -28.90 -11.07 -2.99
N GLU A 93 -28.57 -10.80 -1.72
CA GLU A 93 -28.43 -9.43 -1.23
C GLU A 93 -27.11 -8.82 -1.70
N ALA A 94 -26.00 -9.58 -1.65
CA ALA A 94 -24.71 -9.16 -2.17
C ALA A 94 -24.74 -8.94 -3.70
N MET A 95 -25.47 -9.78 -4.45
CA MET A 95 -25.68 -9.55 -5.89
C MET A 95 -26.50 -8.29 -6.16
N ALA A 96 -27.55 -8.02 -5.37
CA ALA A 96 -28.33 -6.80 -5.49
C ALA A 96 -27.50 -5.55 -5.16
N ALA A 97 -26.63 -5.65 -4.14
CA ALA A 97 -25.69 -4.60 -3.78
C ALA A 97 -24.70 -4.31 -4.92
N LEU A 98 -24.05 -5.34 -5.45
CA LEU A 98 -23.12 -5.20 -6.57
C LEU A 98 -23.78 -4.60 -7.82
N ALA A 99 -25.02 -5.03 -8.14
CA ALA A 99 -25.79 -4.49 -9.26
C ALA A 99 -26.11 -2.99 -9.08
N SER A 100 -26.28 -2.51 -7.84
CA SER A 100 -26.50 -1.09 -7.57
C SER A 100 -25.30 -0.23 -7.99
N ALA A 101 -24.07 -0.68 -7.75
CA ALA A 101 -22.88 0.06 -8.16
C ALA A 101 -22.69 0.11 -9.68
N ALA A 102 -22.97 -1.00 -10.38
CA ALA A 102 -22.90 -1.03 -11.84
C ALA A 102 -23.91 -0.08 -12.52
N SER A 103 -24.94 0.39 -11.78
CA SER A 103 -25.93 1.34 -12.28
C SER A 103 -25.54 2.82 -12.08
N VAL A 104 -24.51 3.11 -11.28
CA VAL A 104 -24.09 4.50 -10.95
C VAL A 104 -23.44 5.17 -12.15
N ASP A 105 -22.41 4.54 -12.74
CA ASP A 105 -21.70 5.05 -13.91
C ASP A 105 -21.14 3.88 -14.75
N PRO A 106 -21.34 3.85 -16.08
CA PRO A 106 -20.70 2.87 -16.96
C PRO A 106 -19.17 2.78 -16.83
N VAL A 107 -18.48 3.86 -16.47
CA VAL A 107 -17.03 3.86 -16.23
C VAL A 107 -16.69 3.06 -14.97
N GLU A 108 -17.51 3.18 -13.93
CA GLU A 108 -17.32 2.46 -12.67
C GLU A 108 -17.69 0.98 -12.78
N ALA A 109 -18.66 0.63 -13.63
CA ALA A 109 -19.01 -0.76 -13.92
C ALA A 109 -17.79 -1.58 -14.41
N VAL A 110 -16.89 -0.96 -15.19
CA VAL A 110 -15.66 -1.60 -15.68
C VAL A 110 -14.75 -2.06 -14.53
N PHE A 111 -14.74 -1.36 -13.39
CA PHE A 111 -13.96 -1.80 -12.22
C PHE A 111 -14.51 -3.11 -11.66
N PHE A 112 -15.83 -3.23 -11.50
CA PHE A 112 -16.44 -4.42 -10.89
C PHE A 112 -16.29 -5.67 -11.75
N ASP A 113 -16.25 -5.51 -13.07
CA ASP A 113 -16.05 -6.60 -14.02
C ASP A 113 -14.61 -7.17 -14.00
N GLN A 114 -13.66 -6.52 -13.34
CA GLN A 114 -12.27 -6.97 -13.25
C GLN A 114 -12.02 -7.98 -12.11
N TYR A 115 -13.02 -8.26 -11.26
CA TYR A 115 -12.83 -9.06 -10.07
C TYR A 115 -13.85 -10.21 -9.95
N ALA A 116 -13.37 -11.36 -9.48
CA ALA A 116 -14.19 -12.40 -8.88
C ALA A 116 -14.51 -11.99 -7.43
N TRP A 117 -15.76 -11.58 -7.18
CA TRP A 117 -16.21 -11.10 -5.88
C TRP A 117 -16.67 -12.24 -4.96
N SER A 118 -16.32 -12.12 -3.68
CA SER A 118 -16.77 -12.97 -2.58
C SER A 118 -17.26 -12.10 -1.42
N VAL A 119 -18.19 -12.61 -0.62
CA VAL A 119 -18.67 -11.92 0.57
C VAL A 119 -17.59 -11.99 1.65
N ALA A 120 -17.12 -10.83 2.10
CA ALA A 120 -16.20 -10.73 3.23
C ALA A 120 -16.95 -10.46 4.54
N MET A 121 -18.00 -9.65 4.48
CA MET A 121 -18.88 -9.34 5.61
C MET A 121 -20.28 -9.03 5.09
N ALA A 122 -21.31 -9.50 5.80
CA ALA A 122 -22.70 -9.18 5.49
C ALA A 122 -23.55 -9.01 6.75
N SER A 123 -24.38 -7.98 6.74
CA SER A 123 -25.48 -7.73 7.67
C SER A 123 -26.75 -7.37 6.85
N PRO A 124 -27.92 -7.19 7.48
CA PRO A 124 -29.14 -6.78 6.77
C PRO A 124 -29.02 -5.43 6.03
N ASP A 125 -28.11 -4.57 6.49
CA ASP A 125 -27.94 -3.18 6.07
C ASP A 125 -26.54 -2.85 5.54
N GLN A 126 -25.60 -3.80 5.55
CA GLN A 126 -24.25 -3.60 5.06
C GLN A 126 -23.72 -4.86 4.37
N VAL A 127 -23.02 -4.68 3.26
CA VAL A 127 -22.25 -5.75 2.60
C VAL A 127 -20.86 -5.22 2.28
N THR A 128 -19.83 -5.99 2.62
CA THR A 128 -18.46 -5.77 2.15
C THR A 128 -18.02 -6.97 1.33
N LEU A 129 -17.54 -6.71 0.13
CA LEU A 129 -17.04 -7.69 -0.81
C LEU A 129 -15.51 -7.63 -0.89
N PHE A 130 -14.91 -8.80 -1.05
CA PHE A 130 -13.51 -8.97 -1.41
C PHE A 130 -13.43 -9.45 -2.85
N GLY A 131 -12.64 -8.77 -3.67
CA GLY A 131 -12.46 -9.05 -5.09
C GLY A 131 -11.09 -9.65 -5.35
N ARG A 132 -11.05 -10.76 -6.08
CA ARG A 132 -9.80 -11.33 -6.63
C ARG A 132 -9.73 -10.99 -8.11
N GLY A 133 -8.65 -10.36 -8.55
CA GLY A 133 -8.47 -9.96 -9.94
C GLY A 133 -8.66 -11.13 -10.88
N LEU A 134 -9.51 -10.93 -11.90
CA LEU A 134 -9.68 -11.85 -13.01
C LEU A 134 -8.48 -11.69 -13.94
N HIS A 135 -7.35 -12.29 -13.55
CA HIS A 135 -6.08 -12.43 -14.28
C HIS A 135 -5.87 -11.42 -15.43
N ASP A 136 -5.11 -10.37 -15.15
CA ASP A 136 -4.41 -9.64 -16.20
C ASP A 136 -3.23 -10.51 -16.67
N PRO A 137 -3.22 -10.96 -17.95
CA PRO A 137 -2.14 -11.80 -18.46
C PRO A 137 -0.78 -11.10 -18.48
N ASP A 138 -0.76 -9.76 -18.38
CA ASP A 138 0.47 -8.96 -18.39
C ASP A 138 0.96 -8.61 -16.98
N SER A 139 0.25 -9.03 -15.92
CA SER A 139 0.64 -8.83 -14.51
C SER A 139 0.99 -10.13 -13.82
N ASP A 140 2.23 -10.22 -13.33
CA ASP A 140 2.69 -11.35 -12.51
C ASP A 140 2.14 -11.29 -11.06
N ALA A 141 1.68 -10.12 -10.60
CA ALA A 141 1.13 -9.94 -9.26
C ALA A 141 -0.39 -10.11 -9.23
N PRO A 142 -0.95 -10.79 -8.20
CA PRO A 142 -2.39 -10.83 -8.01
C PRO A 142 -2.90 -9.43 -7.66
N SER A 143 -3.97 -8.99 -8.32
CA SER A 143 -4.70 -7.78 -7.94
C SER A 143 -5.86 -8.14 -7.02
N TYR A 144 -6.10 -7.31 -6.00
CA TYR A 144 -7.25 -7.43 -5.12
C TYR A 144 -8.09 -6.16 -5.17
N GLY A 145 -9.36 -6.30 -4.79
CA GLY A 145 -10.31 -5.20 -4.74
C GLY A 145 -11.19 -5.31 -3.51
N THR A 146 -11.73 -4.18 -3.07
CA THR A 146 -12.83 -4.17 -2.10
C THR A 146 -13.98 -3.33 -2.61
N ALA A 147 -15.18 -3.68 -2.16
CA ALA A 147 -16.37 -2.87 -2.36
C ALA A 147 -17.25 -2.95 -1.11
N SER A 148 -17.79 -1.82 -0.69
CA SER A 148 -18.68 -1.73 0.47
C SER A 148 -19.97 -1.03 0.09
N PHE A 149 -21.07 -1.52 0.66
CA PHE A 149 -22.42 -1.11 0.35
C PHE A 149 -23.21 -0.97 1.64
N THR A 150 -24.10 0.02 1.69
CA THR A 150 -25.14 0.13 2.73
C THR A 150 -26.51 0.06 2.11
N LYS A 151 -27.46 -0.50 2.86
CA LYS A 151 -28.86 -0.57 2.49
C LYS A 151 -29.62 0.50 3.26
N ASP A 152 -30.38 1.31 2.54
CA ASP A 152 -31.36 2.22 3.12
C ASP A 152 -32.77 1.90 2.58
N GLY A 153 -33.75 2.73 2.94
CA GLY A 153 -35.14 2.54 2.51
C GLY A 153 -35.36 2.57 1.00
N ALA A 154 -34.40 3.06 0.20
CA ALA A 154 -34.44 3.08 -1.26
C ALA A 154 -33.73 1.88 -1.91
N GLY A 155 -32.94 1.12 -1.15
CA GLY A 155 -32.21 -0.06 -1.63
C GLY A 155 -30.74 -0.03 -1.24
N TRP A 156 -29.92 -0.80 -1.96
CA TRP A 156 -28.48 -0.78 -1.79
C TRP A 156 -27.87 0.45 -2.45
N ARG A 157 -26.90 1.06 -1.77
CA ARG A 157 -26.06 2.15 -2.27
C ARG A 157 -24.61 1.81 -2.00
N PRO A 158 -23.70 2.02 -2.95
CA PRO A 158 -22.28 1.83 -2.69
C PRO A 158 -21.73 2.94 -1.79
N ASP A 159 -20.85 2.57 -0.86
CA ASP A 159 -20.18 3.48 0.08
C ASP A 159 -18.70 3.72 -0.25
N GLY A 160 -18.14 2.85 -1.08
CA GLY A 160 -16.76 2.96 -1.53
C GLY A 160 -16.26 1.64 -2.08
N TRP A 161 -15.37 1.73 -3.05
CA TRP A 161 -14.70 0.60 -3.67
C TRP A 161 -13.36 1.05 -4.23
N GLY A 162 -12.50 0.09 -4.53
CA GLY A 162 -11.20 0.36 -5.13
C GLY A 162 -10.29 -0.86 -5.08
N GLY A 163 -9.20 -0.79 -5.83
CA GLY A 163 -8.11 -1.75 -5.70
C GLY A 163 -7.57 -1.72 -4.28
N CYS A 164 -7.16 -2.87 -3.78
CA CYS A 164 -6.48 -2.96 -2.49
C CYS A 164 -5.25 -3.86 -2.62
N ARG A 165 -4.26 -3.59 -1.79
CA ARG A 165 -3.16 -4.50 -1.50
C ARG A 165 -3.43 -5.11 -0.14
N ILE A 166 -3.07 -6.37 0.04
CA ILE A 166 -3.16 -6.98 1.36
C ILE A 166 -1.95 -6.50 2.16
N GLU A 167 -2.22 -5.80 3.27
CA GLU A 167 -1.21 -5.22 4.15
C GLU A 167 -1.29 -5.87 5.53
N VAL A 168 -0.13 -6.05 6.16
CA VAL A 168 0.01 -6.68 7.47
C VAL A 168 0.30 -5.62 8.53
N SER A 169 -0.51 -5.61 9.58
CA SER A 169 -0.40 -4.72 10.73
C SER A 169 -0.58 -5.48 12.03
N ALA A 170 -0.70 -4.78 13.16
CA ALA A 170 -1.12 -5.38 14.42
C ALA A 170 -1.93 -4.38 15.25
N PRO A 171 -2.75 -4.82 16.23
CA PRO A 171 -3.46 -3.90 17.12
C PRO A 171 -2.50 -2.91 17.79
N GLY A 172 -2.77 -1.61 17.62
CA GLY A 172 -1.91 -0.54 18.15
C GLY A 172 -0.73 -0.15 17.27
N PHE A 173 -0.49 -0.85 16.16
CA PHE A 173 0.64 -0.61 15.26
C PHE A 173 0.22 -0.51 13.79
N GLY A 174 0.85 0.44 13.09
CA GLY A 174 0.80 0.58 11.63
C GLY A 174 1.91 -0.20 10.93
N ASN A 175 1.73 -0.46 9.64
CA ASN A 175 2.78 -1.04 8.80
C ASN A 175 3.86 -0.01 8.45
N ALA A 176 5.11 -0.45 8.33
CA ALA A 176 6.15 0.28 7.62
C ALA A 176 6.74 -0.57 6.49
N HIS A 177 6.87 0.04 5.31
CA HIS A 177 7.68 -0.52 4.24
C HIS A 177 9.15 -0.31 4.54
N TRP A 178 9.98 -1.17 3.98
CA TRP A 178 11.42 -1.10 4.21
C TRP A 178 12.23 -1.54 2.99
N VAL A 179 13.45 -1.03 2.93
CA VAL A 179 14.49 -1.45 1.98
C VAL A 179 15.79 -1.67 2.76
N LEU A 180 16.69 -2.47 2.20
CA LEU A 180 18.04 -2.59 2.76
C LEU A 180 18.77 -1.26 2.69
N ASP A 181 19.62 -0.97 3.67
CA ASP A 181 20.46 0.22 3.62
C ASP A 181 21.46 0.09 2.45
N PRO A 182 21.44 1.00 1.45
CA PRO A 182 22.36 0.94 0.32
C PRO A 182 23.83 1.08 0.74
N GLU A 183 24.11 1.70 1.90
CA GLU A 183 25.47 1.90 2.41
C GLU A 183 26.01 0.66 3.15
N THR A 184 25.15 -0.31 3.48
CA THR A 184 25.52 -1.50 4.25
C THR A 184 25.07 -2.78 3.56
N SER A 185 26.02 -3.47 2.90
CA SER A 185 25.75 -4.80 2.33
C SER A 185 25.59 -5.84 3.44
N PRO A 186 24.48 -6.61 3.47
CA PRO A 186 24.46 -7.83 4.25
C PRO A 186 25.34 -8.90 3.59
N ASP A 187 25.88 -9.78 4.41
CA ASP A 187 26.59 -11.00 4.01
C ASP A 187 25.99 -12.23 4.72
N PRO A 188 26.36 -13.47 4.34
CA PRO A 188 25.79 -14.67 4.94
C PRO A 188 25.99 -14.82 6.46
N THR A 189 26.92 -14.08 7.06
CA THR A 189 27.17 -14.08 8.51
C THR A 189 26.39 -12.99 9.25
N THR A 190 25.68 -12.12 8.53
CA THR A 190 24.91 -11.00 9.09
C THR A 190 23.81 -11.48 10.04
N THR A 191 23.85 -10.99 11.27
CA THR A 191 22.77 -11.12 12.27
C THR A 191 22.10 -9.80 12.61
N GLU A 192 22.66 -8.68 12.14
CA GLU A 192 22.13 -7.34 12.34
C GLU A 192 21.97 -6.68 10.97
N LEU A 193 20.72 -6.47 10.57
CA LEU A 193 20.37 -5.96 9.26
C LEU A 193 20.10 -4.45 9.34
N ALA A 194 20.91 -3.64 8.67
CA ALA A 194 20.63 -2.22 8.49
C ALA A 194 19.57 -2.02 7.41
N VAL A 195 18.47 -1.34 7.76
CA VAL A 195 17.37 -1.06 6.83
C VAL A 195 16.91 0.38 6.95
N LEU A 196 16.30 0.89 5.88
CA LEU A 196 15.56 2.14 5.87
C LEU A 196 14.06 1.82 5.86
N ILE A 197 13.30 2.41 6.76
CA ILE A 197 11.84 2.21 6.86
C ILE A 197 11.07 3.48 6.53
N VAL A 198 9.86 3.32 6.00
CA VAL A 198 8.85 4.38 5.84
C VAL A 198 7.52 3.88 6.38
N GLU A 199 7.06 4.50 7.47
CA GLU A 199 5.75 4.26 8.04
C GLU A 199 4.64 4.60 7.03
N GLN A 200 3.63 3.74 6.90
CA GLN A 200 2.50 3.96 6.00
C GLN A 200 1.37 4.80 6.63
N ASN A 201 1.23 4.74 7.95
CA ASN A 201 0.28 5.58 8.67
C ASN A 201 0.67 7.07 8.57
N CYS A 202 -0.32 7.94 8.52
CA CYS A 202 -0.08 9.38 8.49
C CYS A 202 0.64 9.83 9.77
N ALA A 203 1.73 10.58 9.61
CA ALA A 203 2.54 11.06 10.72
C ALA A 203 2.94 12.55 10.57
N SER A 204 2.20 13.33 9.77
CA SER A 204 2.48 14.75 9.52
C SER A 204 3.92 15.03 9.08
N GLY A 205 4.51 14.10 8.31
CA GLY A 205 5.89 14.17 7.83
C GLY A 205 6.95 13.97 8.91
N GLN A 206 6.58 13.43 10.07
CA GLN A 206 7.51 13.17 11.17
C GLN A 206 8.07 11.75 11.11
N PRO A 207 9.38 11.54 11.35
CA PRO A 207 9.93 10.20 11.55
C PRO A 207 9.38 9.57 12.85
N PRO A 208 9.48 8.25 13.02
CA PRO A 208 9.03 7.53 14.22
C PRO A 208 9.96 7.69 15.45
N ILE A 209 10.50 8.89 15.67
CA ILE A 209 11.37 9.16 16.82
C ILE A 209 10.55 9.16 18.11
N GLY A 210 10.97 8.35 19.08
CA GLY A 210 10.30 8.25 20.38
C GLY A 210 8.99 7.45 20.36
N ARG A 211 8.74 6.71 19.27
CA ARG A 211 7.62 5.78 19.11
C ARG A 211 8.16 4.36 19.00
N ASP A 212 7.36 3.37 19.40
CA ASP A 212 7.79 1.98 19.33
C ASP A 212 7.89 1.52 17.86
N ILE A 213 9.01 0.85 17.54
CA ILE A 213 9.26 0.21 16.24
C ILE A 213 9.52 -1.28 16.53
N VAL A 214 8.68 -2.14 15.97
CA VAL A 214 8.67 -3.58 16.26
C VAL A 214 8.88 -4.37 14.97
N PRO A 215 10.12 -4.81 14.68
CA PRO A 215 10.38 -5.79 13.64
C PRO A 215 9.89 -7.18 14.07
N VAL A 216 9.07 -7.81 13.23
CA VAL A 216 8.67 -9.22 13.38
C VAL A 216 9.37 -10.03 12.30
N VAL A 217 10.25 -10.94 12.73
CA VAL A 217 11.08 -11.76 11.84
C VAL A 217 10.59 -13.20 11.88
N THR A 218 10.24 -13.75 10.72
CA THR A 218 9.93 -15.17 10.56
C THR A 218 10.94 -15.78 9.59
N THR A 219 11.58 -16.88 10.01
CA THR A 219 12.58 -17.59 9.20
C THR A 219 12.06 -18.93 8.71
N ASP A 220 12.45 -19.29 7.49
CA ASP A 220 12.29 -20.61 6.89
C ASP A 220 13.59 -20.99 6.14
N ALA A 221 13.73 -22.22 5.69
CA ALA A 221 14.95 -22.81 5.15
C ALA A 221 15.58 -22.02 3.97
N GLY A 222 14.81 -21.19 3.26
CA GLY A 222 15.31 -20.35 2.17
C GLY A 222 14.91 -18.87 2.26
N LYS A 223 14.20 -18.47 3.33
CA LYS A 223 13.56 -17.15 3.38
C LYS A 223 13.65 -16.54 4.77
N VAL A 224 13.79 -15.22 4.81
CA VAL A 224 13.63 -14.40 6.01
C VAL A 224 12.57 -13.36 5.68
N VAL A 225 11.40 -13.48 6.31
CA VAL A 225 10.27 -12.56 6.13
C VAL A 225 10.28 -11.57 7.29
N ILE A 226 10.36 -10.29 6.97
CA ILE A 226 10.44 -9.21 7.94
C ILE A 226 9.25 -8.28 7.76
N THR A 227 8.47 -8.11 8.82
CA THR A 227 7.41 -7.09 8.90
C THR A 227 7.85 -6.03 9.90
N VAL A 228 7.89 -4.76 9.50
CA VAL A 228 8.18 -3.67 10.44
C VAL A 228 6.88 -3.00 10.83
N LEU A 229 6.65 -2.92 12.13
CA LEU A 229 5.48 -2.27 12.72
C LEU A 229 5.91 -1.00 13.44
N VAL A 230 5.10 0.05 13.35
CA VAL A 230 5.37 1.36 13.95
C VAL A 230 4.15 1.81 14.74
N GLU A 231 4.36 2.22 15.99
CA GLU A 231 3.31 2.84 16.79
C GLU A 231 2.88 4.16 16.13
N PRO A 232 1.58 4.38 15.82
CA PRO A 232 1.13 5.56 15.11
C PRO A 232 1.15 6.82 15.99
N VAL A 233 1.20 7.99 15.37
CA VAL A 233 1.03 9.28 16.07
C VAL A 233 -0.37 9.35 16.71
N GLN A 234 -0.41 9.71 18.00
CA GLN A 234 -1.65 9.89 18.75
C GLN A 234 -2.31 11.25 18.44
N GLY A 235 -3.64 11.31 18.46
CA GLY A 235 -4.39 12.57 18.32
C GLY A 235 -4.69 13.01 16.87
N GLY A 236 -4.40 12.14 15.89
CA GLY A 236 -4.61 12.43 14.47
C GLY A 236 -3.39 13.10 13.83
N ALA A 237 -3.18 12.82 12.54
CA ALA A 237 -2.05 13.32 11.78
C ALA A 237 -2.42 13.53 10.31
N ASP A 238 -1.78 14.51 9.68
CA ASP A 238 -1.91 14.76 8.25
C ASP A 238 -1.01 13.81 7.45
N CYS A 239 -1.28 13.68 6.15
CA CYS A 239 -0.62 12.71 5.28
C CYS A 239 0.25 13.35 4.17
N PRO A 240 1.28 14.17 4.49
CA PRO A 240 2.15 14.78 3.49
C PRO A 240 3.24 13.82 2.94
N SER A 241 3.12 12.50 3.20
CA SER A 241 4.20 11.49 3.15
C SER A 241 5.14 11.56 4.35
N ASN A 242 5.88 10.47 4.60
CA ASN A 242 6.77 10.30 5.75
C ASN A 242 8.23 10.14 5.28
N PRO A 243 9.21 10.63 6.04
CA PRO A 243 10.62 10.49 5.69
C PRO A 243 11.12 9.06 5.92
N TRP A 244 12.21 8.70 5.24
CA TRP A 244 12.99 7.50 5.57
C TRP A 244 13.55 7.59 7.00
N HIS A 245 13.53 6.46 7.70
CA HIS A 245 14.11 6.32 9.03
C HIS A 245 15.01 5.07 9.09
N PRO A 246 16.31 5.19 9.44
CA PRO A 246 17.18 4.04 9.56
C PRO A 246 16.92 3.28 10.86
N ILE A 247 16.86 1.95 10.78
CA ILE A 247 16.83 1.06 11.95
C ILE A 247 17.76 -0.14 11.73
N THR A 248 18.10 -0.82 12.83
CA THR A 248 18.77 -2.12 12.79
C THR A 248 17.79 -3.20 13.22
N ILE A 249 17.70 -4.29 12.45
CA ILE A 249 16.88 -5.45 12.75
C ILE A 249 17.77 -6.61 13.15
N GLU A 250 17.57 -7.16 14.34
CA GLU A 250 18.24 -8.37 14.78
C GLU A 250 17.58 -9.61 14.16
N LEU A 251 18.40 -10.46 13.56
CA LEU A 251 17.99 -11.76 13.04
C LEU A 251 18.23 -12.83 14.11
N PRO A 252 17.31 -13.81 14.27
CA PRO A 252 17.47 -14.88 15.25
C PRO A 252 18.64 -15.82 14.93
N GLU A 253 19.16 -15.79 13.70
CA GLU A 253 20.28 -16.60 13.20
C GLU A 253 20.93 -15.92 11.98
N PRO A 254 22.22 -16.18 11.69
CA PRO A 254 22.95 -15.55 10.57
C PRO A 254 22.25 -15.74 9.22
N LEU A 255 22.16 -14.69 8.40
CA LEU A 255 21.36 -14.64 7.17
C LEU A 255 21.56 -15.86 6.24
N GLY A 256 22.79 -16.35 6.10
CA GLY A 256 23.12 -17.47 5.21
C GLY A 256 22.82 -17.13 3.74
N ASP A 257 22.31 -18.11 3.01
CA ASP A 257 21.90 -17.97 1.60
C ASP A 257 20.41 -17.59 1.45
N ARG A 258 19.75 -17.20 2.54
CA ARG A 258 18.29 -16.96 2.54
C ARG A 258 17.96 -15.63 1.90
N THR A 259 16.86 -15.61 1.15
CA THR A 259 16.35 -14.37 0.54
C THR A 259 15.50 -13.60 1.54
N LEU A 260 15.70 -12.29 1.58
CA LEU A 260 14.93 -11.37 2.41
C LEU A 260 13.63 -10.96 1.72
N PHE A 261 12.54 -10.93 2.47
CA PHE A 261 11.21 -10.57 1.99
C PHE A 261 10.54 -9.58 2.94
N ASP A 262 9.86 -8.58 2.36
CA ASP A 262 8.94 -7.72 3.09
C ASP A 262 7.63 -8.46 3.35
N GLY A 263 7.39 -8.77 4.62
CA GLY A 263 6.18 -9.40 5.14
C GLY A 263 5.03 -8.43 5.39
N GLY A 264 5.27 -7.12 5.24
CA GLY A 264 4.26 -6.08 5.38
C GLY A 264 3.17 -6.12 4.32
N VAL A 265 3.37 -6.89 3.26
CA VAL A 265 2.42 -7.07 2.16
C VAL A 265 2.28 -8.53 1.75
N VAL A 266 1.14 -8.87 1.15
CA VAL A 266 0.87 -10.20 0.58
C VAL A 266 0.47 -10.08 -0.89
N PRO A 267 1.14 -10.81 -1.83
CA PRO A 267 2.29 -11.68 -1.59
C PRO A 267 3.53 -10.90 -1.12
N HIS A 268 4.41 -11.58 -0.38
CA HIS A 268 5.64 -10.96 0.14
C HIS A 268 6.58 -10.56 -1.00
N VAL A 269 7.18 -9.39 -0.87
CA VAL A 269 8.05 -8.81 -1.89
C VAL A 269 9.51 -9.06 -1.55
N ALA A 270 10.30 -9.58 -2.50
CA ALA A 270 11.72 -9.80 -2.30
C ALA A 270 12.47 -8.46 -2.13
N ARG A 271 13.43 -8.41 -1.19
CA ARG A 271 14.26 -7.23 -0.93
C ARG A 271 15.73 -7.54 -1.25
N PRO A 272 16.16 -7.33 -2.51
CA PRO A 272 17.54 -7.57 -2.90
C PRO A 272 18.48 -6.49 -2.35
N TRP A 273 19.76 -6.83 -2.25
CA TRP A 273 20.85 -5.86 -2.11
C TRP A 273 21.72 -5.86 -3.38
N PRO A 274 22.09 -4.69 -3.92
CA PRO A 274 21.65 -3.36 -3.50
C PRO A 274 20.13 -3.15 -3.74
N PRO A 275 19.48 -2.23 -2.99
CA PRO A 275 18.11 -1.83 -3.29
C PRO A 275 17.98 -1.33 -4.72
N THR A 276 16.83 -1.57 -5.36
CA THR A 276 16.59 -1.04 -6.70
C THR A 276 16.31 0.45 -6.63
N ALA A 277 16.63 1.19 -7.69
CA ALA A 277 16.30 2.61 -7.80
C ALA A 277 14.80 2.83 -7.62
N SER A 278 13.99 1.97 -8.25
CA SER A 278 12.54 1.96 -8.09
C SER A 278 12.14 1.83 -6.61
N SER A 279 12.71 0.87 -5.87
CA SER A 279 12.33 0.68 -4.46
C SER A 279 12.68 1.88 -3.57
N LEU A 280 13.74 2.62 -3.90
CA LEU A 280 14.11 3.83 -3.18
C LEU A 280 13.15 4.98 -3.51
N ASP A 281 12.78 5.13 -4.78
CA ASP A 281 11.86 6.17 -5.26
C ASP A 281 10.41 5.93 -4.81
N SER A 282 9.99 4.67 -4.72
CA SER A 282 8.63 4.26 -4.34
C SER A 282 8.43 4.10 -2.84
N PHE A 283 9.47 4.32 -2.02
CA PHE A 283 9.46 4.05 -0.59
C PHE A 283 9.18 2.58 -0.24
N GLY A 284 9.79 1.68 -1.00
CA GLY A 284 9.62 0.23 -0.87
C GLY A 284 8.26 -0.27 -1.33
N ARG A 285 7.43 0.55 -2.00
CA ARG A 285 6.07 0.14 -2.40
C ARG A 285 6.02 -0.75 -3.62
N ASP A 286 7.11 -0.88 -4.36
CA ASP A 286 7.15 -1.71 -5.55
C ASP A 286 6.93 -3.19 -5.23
N PRO A 287 6.23 -3.92 -6.11
CA PRO A 287 6.12 -5.38 -6.06
C PRO A 287 7.42 -6.10 -6.46
#